data_AF-A0A3D3UMP1-F1
#
_entry.id   AF-A0A3D3UMP1-F1
#
_cell.length_a   1.000
_cell.length_b   1.000
_cell.length_c   1.000
_cell.angle_alpha   90.00
_cell.angle_beta   90.00
_cell.angle_gamma   90.00
#
_symmetry.space_group_name_H-M   'P 1'
#
loop_
_entity.id
_entity.type
_entity.pdbx_description
1 polymer ?
#
loop_
_entity_poly.entity_id
_entity_poly.type
_entity_poly.pdbx_seq_one_letter_code
_entity_poly.pdbx_strand_id
1 'polypeptide(L)'
;MNRSTCTISFFKNDLLGTRLKQGKCPVKNCSTNVRDHKVPFMRYRGEMRYMPYCPEHGIRIHKEGFVYYNGPSEQDLAISTRRNLMFNADYYLDHFLTASNKVESSRLCYESSEDAVTFNVFTEMLSRNESLRSLVGHIDKTRIDQTVKLYLWGLEVDISKSRFNLYEPLKEVRKQLEPDIKQFVTEPDIMLIVPGKILICIEAKFGSKNPIAKDKPVKEGEKPKSMAALIERYCNGNKLIDADSIFDFSNKKGFFYEQLFRNLVFAASMAKLAHIERWFVVNLRSQHVMNIRRGKSESLPVVRAVRSILKPQYKKRFSHVTWEEIYGICVKRNQDLYDLSWYMKNKTLNCRRAFSIS
;
A
#
# COMPACT_ATOMS: atom_id res chain seq x y z
N MET A 1 -29.50 -13.79 8.34
CA MET A 1 -28.11 -14.20 8.05
C MET A 1 -27.37 -14.12 9.39
N ASN A 2 -26.83 -15.23 9.92
CA ASN A 2 -26.20 -15.22 11.23
C ASN A 2 -24.89 -14.43 11.17
N ARG A 3 -24.86 -13.26 11.82
CA ARG A 3 -23.64 -12.47 12.01
C ARG A 3 -22.69 -13.23 12.93
N SER A 4 -21.39 -13.15 12.65
CA SER A 4 -20.40 -13.74 13.54
C SER A 4 -20.23 -12.85 14.78
N THR A 5 -20.02 -13.47 15.94
CA THR A 5 -19.57 -12.76 17.15
C THR A 5 -18.05 -12.71 17.25
N CYS A 6 -17.34 -13.29 16.28
CA CYS A 6 -15.89 -13.35 16.24
C CYS A 6 -15.27 -11.97 15.92
N THR A 7 -14.57 -11.42 16.89
CA THR A 7 -13.85 -10.13 16.79
C THR A 7 -12.34 -10.28 16.67
N ILE A 8 -11.82 -11.51 16.69
CA ILE A 8 -10.38 -11.76 16.66
C ILE A 8 -9.79 -11.67 15.25
N SER A 9 -8.55 -11.19 15.18
CA SER A 9 -7.67 -11.30 14.01
C SER A 9 -7.01 -12.67 13.98
N PHE A 10 -6.75 -13.20 12.79
CA PHE A 10 -6.02 -14.46 12.62
C PHE A 10 -4.63 -14.23 12.06
N PHE A 11 -3.67 -14.92 12.65
CA PHE A 11 -2.26 -14.85 12.30
C PHE A 11 -1.72 -16.24 11.97
N LYS A 12 -0.41 -16.32 11.66
CA LYS A 12 0.26 -17.54 11.22
C LYS A 12 -0.04 -18.74 12.13
N ASN A 13 -0.09 -18.54 13.44
CA ASN A 13 -0.29 -19.63 14.39
C ASN A 13 -1.73 -20.12 14.47
N ASP A 14 -2.69 -19.35 13.97
CA ASP A 14 -4.11 -19.69 13.96
C ASP A 14 -4.53 -20.39 12.67
N LEU A 15 -3.71 -20.30 11.62
CA LEU A 15 -4.09 -20.66 10.26
C LEU A 15 -3.38 -21.92 9.74
N LEU A 16 -4.08 -22.67 8.88
CA LEU A 16 -3.57 -23.79 8.10
C LEU A 16 -3.98 -23.64 6.63
N GLY A 17 -3.06 -23.15 5.79
CA GLY A 17 -3.32 -22.94 4.37
C GLY A 17 -3.71 -24.21 3.57
N THR A 18 -3.38 -25.41 4.06
CA THR A 18 -3.85 -26.68 3.45
C THR A 18 -5.37 -26.82 3.52
N ARG A 19 -6.01 -26.33 4.59
CA ARG A 19 -7.47 -26.33 4.73
C ARG A 19 -8.13 -25.39 3.71
N LEU A 20 -7.53 -24.23 3.47
CA LEU A 20 -8.01 -23.28 2.45
C LEU A 20 -8.04 -23.91 1.06
N LYS A 21 -6.99 -24.65 0.69
CA LYS A 21 -6.91 -25.35 -0.61
C LYS A 21 -7.99 -26.42 -0.79
N GLN A 22 -8.51 -26.97 0.31
CA GLN A 22 -9.62 -27.92 0.32
C GLN A 22 -10.99 -27.22 0.30
N GLY A 23 -11.03 -25.89 0.24
CA GLY A 23 -12.25 -25.10 0.32
C GLY A 23 -12.87 -25.09 1.72
N LYS A 24 -12.07 -25.27 2.77
CA LYS A 24 -12.50 -25.22 4.19
C LYS A 24 -12.08 -23.90 4.84
N CYS A 25 -12.64 -23.62 6.02
CA CYS A 25 -12.15 -22.54 6.86
C CYS A 25 -10.65 -22.73 7.19
N PRO A 26 -9.78 -21.74 6.95
CA PRO A 26 -8.35 -21.85 7.21
C PRO A 26 -7.97 -21.83 8.69
N VAL A 27 -8.87 -21.41 9.60
CA VAL A 27 -8.60 -21.40 11.04
C VAL A 27 -8.46 -22.84 11.56
N LYS A 28 -7.43 -23.08 12.37
CA LYS A 28 -7.12 -24.37 13.00
C LYS A 28 -8.31 -24.86 13.80
N ASN A 29 -8.54 -26.18 13.75
CA ASN A 29 -9.58 -26.86 14.53
C ASN A 29 -11.04 -26.42 14.27
N CYS A 30 -11.29 -25.49 13.35
CA CYS A 30 -12.65 -25.14 12.94
C CYS A 30 -13.38 -26.36 12.36
N SER A 31 -14.55 -26.67 12.89
CA SER A 31 -15.40 -27.78 12.47
C SER A 31 -16.46 -27.36 11.45
N THR A 32 -16.70 -26.05 11.30
CA THR A 32 -17.70 -25.49 10.37
C THR A 32 -17.50 -25.98 8.93
N ASN A 33 -18.55 -26.58 8.36
CA ASN A 33 -18.64 -26.85 6.92
C ASN A 33 -19.05 -25.58 6.16
N VAL A 34 -18.06 -24.82 5.68
CA VAL A 34 -18.28 -23.52 5.00
C VAL A 34 -19.09 -23.62 3.71
N ARG A 35 -19.35 -24.82 3.17
CA ARG A 35 -20.19 -25.00 1.98
C ARG A 35 -21.68 -24.81 2.27
N ASP A 36 -22.08 -25.04 3.51
CA ASP A 36 -23.47 -24.93 3.98
C ASP A 36 -23.85 -23.46 4.25
N HIS A 37 -22.85 -22.56 4.21
CA HIS A 37 -23.04 -21.13 4.46
C HIS A 37 -22.47 -20.31 3.31
N LYS A 38 -23.30 -19.44 2.75
CA LYS A 38 -22.91 -18.57 1.63
C LYS A 38 -23.34 -17.14 1.91
N VAL A 39 -22.48 -16.18 1.53
CA VAL A 39 -22.76 -14.74 1.69
C VAL A 39 -22.57 -14.01 0.37
N PRO A 40 -23.27 -12.87 0.16
CA PRO A 40 -23.12 -12.06 -1.05
C PRO A 40 -21.67 -11.65 -1.32
N PHE A 41 -21.28 -11.62 -2.59
CA PHE A 41 -19.95 -11.20 -3.02
C PHE A 41 -19.99 -10.07 -4.04
N MET A 42 -20.53 -10.32 -5.22
CA MET A 42 -20.63 -9.33 -6.28
C MET A 42 -21.78 -9.65 -7.22
N ARG A 43 -22.34 -8.64 -7.87
CA ARG A 43 -23.24 -8.85 -9.00
C ARG A 43 -22.43 -9.10 -10.27
N TYR A 44 -22.79 -10.10 -11.05
CA TYR A 44 -22.20 -10.37 -12.36
C TYR A 44 -23.33 -10.59 -13.36
N ARG A 45 -23.39 -9.75 -14.40
CA ARG A 45 -24.49 -9.76 -15.40
C ARG A 45 -25.89 -9.70 -14.75
N GLY A 46 -26.04 -8.85 -13.72
CA GLY A 46 -27.30 -8.66 -13.00
C GLY A 46 -27.53 -9.63 -11.84
N GLU A 47 -26.86 -10.79 -11.82
CA GLU A 47 -27.08 -11.84 -10.82
C GLU A 47 -26.13 -11.73 -9.62
N MET A 48 -26.65 -11.94 -8.41
CA MET A 48 -25.84 -11.96 -7.18
C MET A 48 -25.04 -13.26 -7.08
N ARG A 49 -23.71 -13.15 -7.06
CA ARG A 49 -22.82 -14.27 -6.74
C ARG A 49 -22.59 -14.37 -5.25
N TYR A 50 -22.45 -15.60 -4.78
CA TYR A 50 -22.20 -15.91 -3.38
C TYR A 50 -20.89 -16.66 -3.21
N MET A 51 -20.26 -16.48 -2.05
CA MET A 51 -19.01 -17.15 -1.68
C MET A 51 -19.19 -17.96 -0.40
N PRO A 52 -18.44 -19.07 -0.21
CA PRO A 52 -18.43 -19.81 1.05
C PRO A 52 -18.04 -18.92 2.23
N TYR A 53 -18.67 -19.15 3.37
CA TYR A 53 -18.53 -18.33 4.58
C TYR A 53 -18.40 -19.20 5.82
N CYS A 54 -17.57 -18.78 6.77
CA CYS A 54 -17.49 -19.40 8.07
C CYS A 54 -18.20 -18.50 9.10
N PRO A 55 -19.43 -18.82 9.54
CA PRO A 55 -20.14 -18.04 10.56
C PRO A 55 -19.42 -18.01 11.91
N GLU A 56 -18.75 -19.09 12.28
CA GLU A 56 -17.97 -19.19 13.53
C GLU A 56 -16.84 -18.15 13.58
N HIS A 57 -16.11 -17.97 12.47
CA HIS A 57 -14.94 -17.09 12.42
C HIS A 57 -15.21 -15.75 11.72
N GLY A 58 -16.39 -15.55 11.15
CA GLY A 58 -16.75 -14.33 10.42
C GLY A 58 -15.82 -14.05 9.25
N ILE A 59 -15.50 -15.08 8.45
CA ILE A 59 -14.63 -14.93 7.28
C ILE A 59 -15.26 -15.52 6.03
N ARG A 60 -15.18 -14.76 4.94
CA ARG A 60 -15.53 -15.21 3.60
C ARG A 60 -14.31 -15.85 2.95
N ILE A 61 -14.48 -17.05 2.41
CA ILE A 61 -13.39 -17.88 1.89
C ILE A 61 -13.12 -17.53 0.43
N HIS A 62 -11.87 -17.23 0.09
CA HIS A 62 -11.40 -16.93 -1.26
C HIS A 62 -10.34 -17.93 -1.70
N LYS A 63 -10.07 -18.03 -3.00
CA LYS A 63 -9.08 -18.98 -3.53
C LYS A 63 -7.69 -18.80 -2.92
N GLU A 64 -7.27 -17.55 -2.74
CA GLU A 64 -5.92 -17.18 -2.31
C GLU A 64 -5.90 -16.56 -0.90
N GLY A 65 -6.96 -16.73 -0.10
CA GLY A 65 -6.98 -16.23 1.27
C GLY A 65 -8.39 -16.14 1.82
N PHE A 66 -8.62 -15.19 2.72
CA PHE A 66 -9.94 -14.89 3.25
C PHE A 66 -10.13 -13.39 3.43
N VAL A 67 -11.39 -13.02 3.63
CA VAL A 67 -11.80 -11.64 3.91
C VAL A 67 -12.62 -11.66 5.18
N TYR A 68 -12.28 -10.81 6.15
CA TYR A 68 -13.13 -10.58 7.32
C TYR A 68 -14.49 -10.06 6.84
N TYR A 69 -15.56 -10.67 7.33
CA TYR A 69 -16.90 -10.35 6.86
C TYR A 69 -17.90 -10.52 8.00
N ASN A 70 -18.56 -9.42 8.36
CA ASN A 70 -19.63 -9.43 9.36
C ASN A 70 -21.04 -9.19 8.79
N GLY A 71 -21.13 -8.79 7.53
CA GLY A 71 -22.39 -8.41 6.87
C GLY A 71 -22.19 -7.31 5.84
N PRO A 72 -23.27 -6.85 5.18
CA PRO A 72 -23.19 -5.87 4.10
C PRO A 72 -23.30 -4.40 4.58
N SER A 73 -23.60 -4.14 5.85
CA SER A 73 -23.77 -2.77 6.35
C SER A 73 -22.45 -2.05 6.59
N GLU A 74 -22.47 -0.73 6.69
CA GLU A 74 -21.28 0.07 7.04
C GLU A 74 -20.73 -0.30 8.42
N GLN A 75 -21.61 -0.56 9.40
CA GLN A 75 -21.21 -1.03 10.73
C GLN A 75 -20.51 -2.41 10.66
N ASP A 76 -21.00 -3.31 9.80
CA ASP A 76 -20.37 -4.61 9.58
C ASP A 76 -19.00 -4.49 8.91
N LEU A 77 -18.85 -3.51 8.01
CA LEU A 77 -17.56 -3.18 7.39
C LEU A 77 -16.57 -2.60 8.40
N ALA A 78 -17.02 -1.74 9.31
CA ALA A 78 -16.19 -1.21 10.39
C ALA A 78 -15.65 -2.32 11.30
N ILE A 79 -16.53 -3.25 11.73
CA ILE A 79 -16.14 -4.43 12.51
C ILE A 79 -15.11 -5.28 11.74
N SER A 80 -15.39 -5.58 10.47
CA SER A 80 -14.52 -6.40 9.63
C SER A 80 -13.15 -5.73 9.38
N THR A 81 -13.13 -4.41 9.25
CA THR A 81 -11.91 -3.61 9.05
C THR A 81 -11.07 -3.58 10.32
N ARG A 82 -11.70 -3.36 11.49
CA ARG A 82 -11.04 -3.40 12.80
C ARG A 82 -10.30 -4.74 13.03
N ARG A 83 -10.84 -5.85 12.52
CA ARG A 83 -10.19 -7.17 12.63
C ARG A 83 -8.90 -7.31 11.80
N ASN A 84 -8.64 -6.45 10.83
CA ASN A 84 -7.37 -6.46 10.09
C ASN A 84 -6.44 -5.29 10.46
N LEU A 85 -6.94 -4.30 11.21
CA LEU A 85 -6.15 -3.19 11.73
C LEU A 85 -5.83 -3.45 13.21
N MET A 86 -4.61 -3.89 13.49
CA MET A 86 -4.16 -4.19 14.85
C MET A 86 -3.85 -2.91 15.64
N PHE A 87 -3.39 -1.86 14.95
CA PHE A 87 -2.97 -0.61 15.57
C PHE A 87 -3.83 0.53 15.07
N ASN A 88 -4.15 1.49 15.95
CA ASN A 88 -4.82 2.74 15.61
C ASN A 88 -6.11 2.56 14.77
N ALA A 89 -6.84 1.46 15.00
CA ALA A 89 -8.02 1.13 14.20
C ALA A 89 -9.13 2.18 14.33
N ASP A 90 -9.36 2.70 15.53
CA ASP A 90 -10.37 3.76 15.76
C ASP A 90 -10.06 5.01 14.93
N TYR A 91 -8.80 5.45 14.94
CA TYR A 91 -8.35 6.56 14.07
C TYR A 91 -8.64 6.30 12.59
N TYR A 92 -8.40 5.07 12.11
CA TYR A 92 -8.74 4.73 10.73
C TYR A 92 -10.25 4.84 10.46
N LEU A 93 -11.06 4.28 11.35
CA LEU A 93 -12.51 4.25 11.19
C LEU A 93 -13.09 5.67 11.19
N ASP A 94 -12.63 6.51 12.10
CA ASP A 94 -13.14 7.88 12.27
C ASP A 94 -12.77 8.80 11.11
N HIS A 95 -11.63 8.56 10.44
CA HIS A 95 -11.09 9.49 9.44
C HIS A 95 -11.03 8.96 8.00
N PHE A 96 -10.85 7.66 7.80
CA PHE A 96 -10.70 7.07 6.45
C PHE A 96 -11.91 6.25 6.01
N LEU A 97 -12.65 5.64 6.95
CA LEU A 97 -13.83 4.84 6.58
C LEU A 97 -15.07 5.72 6.37
N THR A 98 -15.25 6.74 7.19
CA THR A 98 -16.34 7.72 7.14
C THR A 98 -16.11 8.79 6.08
N ALA A 99 -14.84 9.17 5.84
CA ALA A 99 -14.52 10.11 4.78
C ALA A 99 -14.72 9.43 3.43
N SER A 100 -15.61 10.00 2.61
CA SER A 100 -15.94 9.59 1.23
C SER A 100 -14.74 9.53 0.26
N ASN A 101 -13.53 9.78 0.73
CA ASN A 101 -12.35 10.04 -0.07
C ASN A 101 -11.53 8.78 -0.36
N LYS A 102 -11.64 7.72 0.44
CA LYS A 102 -10.91 6.47 0.18
C LYS A 102 -11.77 5.46 -0.57
N VAL A 103 -11.57 5.43 -1.89
CA VAL A 103 -12.15 4.42 -2.76
C VAL A 103 -11.64 3.04 -2.32
N GLU A 104 -12.54 2.06 -2.19
CA GLU A 104 -12.24 0.66 -1.85
C GLU A 104 -11.89 0.34 -0.38
N SER A 105 -12.49 1.02 0.60
CA SER A 105 -12.34 0.70 2.04
C SER A 105 -12.60 -0.78 2.40
N SER A 106 -13.45 -1.48 1.64
CA SER A 106 -13.67 -2.93 1.78
C SER A 106 -12.43 -3.80 1.52
N ARG A 107 -11.42 -3.30 0.81
CA ARG A 107 -10.15 -4.00 0.59
C ARG A 107 -9.31 -4.14 1.86
N LEU A 108 -9.55 -3.32 2.89
CA LEU A 108 -8.86 -3.49 4.17
C LEU A 108 -9.30 -4.72 4.93
N CYS A 109 -10.46 -5.29 4.62
CA CYS A 109 -10.91 -6.52 5.26
C CYS A 109 -10.19 -7.78 4.73
N TYR A 110 -9.40 -7.67 3.66
CA TYR A 110 -8.68 -8.81 3.08
C TYR A 110 -7.47 -9.15 3.93
N GLU A 111 -7.27 -10.44 4.24
CA GLU A 111 -6.05 -10.91 4.91
C GLU A 111 -4.78 -10.43 4.18
N SER A 112 -4.82 -10.41 2.85
CA SER A 112 -3.75 -9.97 1.95
C SER A 112 -3.72 -8.46 1.66
N SER A 113 -4.43 -7.64 2.44
CA SER A 113 -4.53 -6.20 2.20
C SER A 113 -3.20 -5.47 2.39
N GLU A 114 -2.70 -4.89 1.30
CA GLU A 114 -1.52 -4.01 1.26
C GLU A 114 -1.73 -2.74 2.08
N ASP A 115 -2.93 -2.17 2.02
CA ASP A 115 -3.32 -0.99 2.78
C ASP A 115 -3.35 -1.25 4.28
N ALA A 116 -3.90 -2.39 4.71
CA ALA A 116 -3.95 -2.72 6.14
C ALA A 116 -2.54 -2.93 6.71
N VAL A 117 -1.64 -3.58 5.95
CA VAL A 117 -0.23 -3.74 6.34
C VAL A 117 0.46 -2.39 6.42
N THR A 118 0.26 -1.54 5.41
CA THR A 118 0.82 -0.19 5.36
C THR A 118 0.37 0.65 6.56
N PHE A 119 -0.94 0.66 6.83
CA PHE A 119 -1.49 1.38 7.98
C PHE A 119 -0.93 0.88 9.30
N ASN A 120 -1.02 -0.42 9.56
CA ASN A 120 -0.53 -1.02 10.81
C ASN A 120 0.95 -0.71 11.05
N VAL A 121 1.80 -0.88 10.04
CA VAL A 121 3.25 -0.67 10.19
C VAL A 121 3.58 0.80 10.40
N PHE A 122 3.07 1.70 9.55
CA PHE A 122 3.52 3.08 9.56
C PHE A 122 2.88 3.91 10.66
N THR A 123 1.62 3.65 11.04
CA THR A 123 0.99 4.35 12.18
C THR A 123 1.62 3.92 13.51
N GLU A 124 1.99 2.65 13.65
CA GLU A 124 2.67 2.18 14.84
C GLU A 124 4.11 2.72 14.91
N MET A 125 4.81 2.80 13.78
CA MET A 125 6.10 3.53 13.70
C MET A 125 5.96 5.03 13.98
N LEU A 126 4.85 5.66 13.59
CA LEU A 126 4.58 7.08 13.88
C LEU A 126 4.44 7.33 15.37
N SER A 127 3.80 6.42 16.12
CA SER A 127 3.66 6.52 17.58
C SER A 127 5.04 6.63 18.28
N ARG A 128 6.09 6.09 17.63
CA ARG A 128 7.49 6.14 18.07
C ARG A 128 8.34 6.90 17.04
N ASN A 129 8.23 8.23 17.06
CA ASN A 129 8.81 9.18 16.08
C ASN A 129 10.30 8.92 15.67
N GLU A 130 11.09 8.22 16.48
CA GLU A 130 12.47 7.77 16.13
C GLU A 130 12.52 6.74 14.99
N SER A 131 11.49 5.90 14.85
CA SER A 131 11.43 4.83 13.86
C SER A 131 11.24 5.36 12.44
N LEU A 132 10.36 6.35 12.26
CA LEU A 132 10.22 7.05 10.98
C LEU A 132 11.49 7.84 10.62
N ARG A 133 12.12 8.51 11.60
CA ARG A 133 13.42 9.19 11.41
C ARG A 133 14.51 8.23 10.93
N SER A 134 14.59 7.04 11.53
CA SER A 134 15.53 5.99 11.15
C SER A 134 15.31 5.51 9.70
N LEU A 135 14.05 5.35 9.30
CA LEU A 135 13.71 4.98 7.92
C LEU A 135 14.08 6.09 6.92
N VAL A 136 13.71 7.34 7.19
CA VAL A 136 14.07 8.48 6.32
C VAL A 136 15.58 8.60 6.21
N GLY A 137 16.30 8.51 7.33
CA GLY A 137 17.76 8.58 7.34
C GLY A 137 18.42 7.43 6.59
N HIS A 138 17.84 6.23 6.65
CA HIS A 138 18.28 5.10 5.83
C HIS A 138 18.10 5.35 4.33
N ILE A 139 16.98 5.97 3.91
CA ILE A 139 16.69 6.23 2.49
C ILE A 139 17.57 7.37 1.95
N ASP A 140 17.63 8.49 2.67
CA ASP A 140 18.38 9.69 2.28
C ASP A 140 19.90 9.58 2.56
N LYS A 141 20.32 8.57 3.33
CA LYS A 141 21.71 8.37 3.77
C LYS A 141 22.26 9.51 4.63
N THR A 142 21.39 10.15 5.40
CA THR A 142 21.75 11.21 6.36
C THR A 142 21.10 10.97 7.71
N ARG A 143 21.59 11.63 8.76
CA ARG A 143 20.95 11.64 10.08
C ARG A 143 19.78 12.62 10.06
N ILE A 144 18.63 12.20 10.60
CA ILE A 144 17.40 12.99 10.66
C ILE A 144 17.08 13.31 12.11
N ASP A 145 17.32 14.55 12.53
CA ASP A 145 16.99 15.00 13.88
C ASP A 145 15.59 15.64 13.97
N GLN A 146 15.03 16.05 12.84
CA GLN A 146 13.72 16.69 12.75
C GLN A 146 12.56 15.70 12.72
N THR A 147 11.38 16.14 13.15
CA THR A 147 10.15 15.35 13.08
C THR A 147 9.82 15.00 11.64
N VAL A 148 9.46 13.73 11.41
CA VAL A 148 8.97 13.21 10.14
C VAL A 148 7.45 13.19 10.19
N LYS A 149 6.80 13.85 9.24
CA LYS A 149 5.36 13.75 9.04
C LYS A 149 5.03 12.53 8.18
N LEU A 150 4.05 11.74 8.63
CA LEU A 150 3.49 10.62 7.88
C LEU A 150 2.24 11.06 7.14
N TYR A 151 2.16 10.72 5.86
CA TYR A 151 0.92 10.76 5.10
C TYR A 151 0.64 9.38 4.54
N LEU A 152 -0.61 8.93 4.60
CA LEU A 152 -1.07 7.69 3.97
C LEU A 152 -2.14 8.04 2.94
N TRP A 153 -1.95 7.58 1.70
CA TRP A 153 -2.82 7.92 0.57
C TRP A 153 -3.02 9.44 0.43
N GLY A 154 -1.94 10.21 0.63
CA GLY A 154 -1.92 11.67 0.54
C GLY A 154 -2.44 12.43 1.77
N LEU A 155 -2.97 11.74 2.78
CA LEU A 155 -3.62 12.35 3.94
C LEU A 155 -2.70 12.29 5.16
N GLU A 156 -2.52 13.43 5.85
CA GLU A 156 -1.68 13.52 7.06
C GLU A 156 -2.24 12.57 8.12
N VAL A 157 -1.35 11.76 8.72
CA VAL A 157 -1.67 10.95 9.89
C VAL A 157 -1.06 11.63 11.11
N ASP A 158 -1.90 12.21 11.95
CA ASP A 158 -1.54 12.76 13.25
C ASP A 158 -2.50 12.20 14.30
N ILE A 159 -2.11 11.06 14.87
CA ILE A 159 -2.91 10.31 15.86
C ILE A 159 -3.21 11.20 17.09
N SER A 160 -2.26 12.06 17.48
CA SER A 160 -2.36 12.88 18.68
C SER A 160 -3.36 14.02 18.54
N LYS A 161 -3.46 14.61 17.35
CA LYS A 161 -4.33 15.77 17.08
C LYS A 161 -5.59 15.43 16.31
N SER A 162 -5.77 14.16 15.93
CA SER A 162 -6.91 13.71 15.13
C SER A 162 -7.07 14.55 13.84
N ARG A 163 -5.94 14.88 13.18
CA ARG A 163 -5.93 15.74 11.99
C ARG A 163 -5.92 14.93 10.71
N PHE A 164 -6.70 15.37 9.74
CA PHE A 164 -6.85 14.72 8.46
C PHE A 164 -6.87 15.77 7.35
N ASN A 165 -5.68 16.11 6.83
CA ASN A 165 -5.55 17.08 5.75
C ASN A 165 -4.79 16.45 4.58
N LEU A 166 -5.30 16.68 3.37
CA LEU A 166 -4.59 16.35 2.15
C LEU A 166 -3.31 17.20 2.08
N TYR A 167 -2.19 16.58 1.69
CA TYR A 167 -0.95 17.31 1.47
C TYR A 167 -1.14 18.33 0.35
N GLU A 168 -1.08 19.63 0.65
CA GLU A 168 -1.46 20.68 -0.30
C GLU A 168 -0.67 20.61 -1.63
N PRO A 169 0.66 20.36 -1.65
CA PRO A 169 1.36 20.14 -2.92
C PRO A 169 0.81 18.98 -3.75
N LEU A 170 0.31 17.91 -3.14
CA LEU A 170 -0.30 16.79 -3.87
C LEU A 170 -1.60 17.21 -4.57
N LYS A 171 -2.43 17.97 -3.86
CA LYS A 171 -3.68 18.53 -4.40
C LYS A 171 -3.42 19.42 -5.61
N GLU A 172 -2.44 20.31 -5.53
CA GLU A 172 -2.08 21.19 -6.65
C GLU A 172 -1.49 20.44 -7.84
N VAL A 173 -0.65 19.43 -7.61
CA VAL A 173 -0.14 18.56 -8.69
C VAL A 173 -1.30 17.83 -9.40
N ARG A 174 -2.29 17.32 -8.66
CA ARG A 174 -3.47 16.67 -9.25
C ARG A 174 -4.31 17.64 -10.07
N LYS A 175 -4.59 18.82 -9.52
CA LYS A 175 -5.36 19.86 -10.21
C LYS A 175 -4.76 20.19 -11.57
N GLN A 176 -3.43 20.12 -11.68
CA GLN A 176 -2.75 20.40 -12.93
C GLN A 176 -2.64 19.19 -13.87
N LEU A 177 -2.22 18.03 -13.36
CA LEU A 177 -1.87 16.87 -14.21
C LEU A 177 -3.02 15.88 -14.42
N GLU A 178 -4.02 15.94 -13.56
CA GLU A 178 -5.16 15.03 -13.54
C GLU A 178 -6.53 15.76 -13.39
N PRO A 179 -6.76 16.94 -14.02
CA PRO A 179 -8.03 17.68 -13.85
C PRO A 179 -9.25 16.92 -14.37
N ASP A 180 -9.04 15.98 -15.29
CA ASP A 180 -10.05 15.17 -15.96
C ASP A 180 -10.21 13.77 -15.34
N ILE A 181 -9.38 13.40 -14.36
CA ILE A 181 -9.43 12.07 -13.73
C ILE A 181 -10.50 12.04 -12.66
N LYS A 182 -11.59 11.33 -12.97
CA LYS A 182 -12.77 11.21 -12.10
C LYS A 182 -12.63 10.09 -11.07
N GLN A 183 -11.77 9.10 -11.32
CA GLN A 183 -11.59 7.94 -10.46
C GLN A 183 -10.12 7.61 -10.26
N PHE A 184 -9.76 7.25 -9.03
CA PHE A 184 -8.41 6.79 -8.67
C PHE A 184 -7.31 7.75 -9.13
N VAL A 185 -7.38 9.01 -8.69
CA VAL A 185 -6.29 9.98 -8.86
C VAL A 185 -4.97 9.41 -8.32
N THR A 186 -3.84 9.96 -8.74
CA THR A 186 -2.53 9.49 -8.29
C THR A 186 -2.29 9.88 -6.84
N GLU A 187 -2.02 8.88 -6.02
CA GLU A 187 -1.69 9.02 -4.60
C GLU A 187 -0.55 8.04 -4.30
N PRO A 188 0.56 8.50 -3.71
CA PRO A 188 1.51 7.58 -3.10
C PRO A 188 0.84 6.85 -1.94
N ASP A 189 1.12 5.55 -1.78
CA ASP A 189 0.59 4.78 -0.64
C ASP A 189 1.05 5.40 0.68
N ILE A 190 2.30 5.86 0.71
CA ILE A 190 2.94 6.46 1.88
C ILE A 190 3.76 7.67 1.43
N MET A 191 3.69 8.75 2.20
CA MET A 191 4.64 9.84 2.10
C MET A 191 5.30 10.12 3.45
N LEU A 192 6.61 10.30 3.44
CA LEU A 192 7.39 10.72 4.59
C LEU A 192 7.98 12.10 4.28
N ILE A 193 7.63 13.09 5.09
CA ILE A 193 8.05 14.48 4.85
C ILE A 193 8.81 15.01 6.05
N VAL A 194 10.03 15.47 5.80
CA VAL A 194 10.77 16.35 6.72
C VAL A 194 10.57 17.77 6.20
N PRO A 195 9.82 18.63 6.92
CA PRO A 195 9.43 19.96 6.42
C PRO A 195 10.61 20.77 5.86
N GLY A 196 10.47 21.27 4.64
CA GLY A 196 11.48 22.07 3.94
C GLY A 196 12.78 21.33 3.59
N LYS A 197 12.88 20.01 3.82
CA LYS A 197 14.13 19.27 3.68
C LYS A 197 14.05 18.03 2.82
N ILE A 198 13.07 17.16 3.06
CA ILE A 198 12.99 15.84 2.41
C ILE A 198 11.52 15.49 2.12
N LEU A 199 11.27 14.97 0.92
CA LEU A 199 9.99 14.35 0.53
C LEU A 199 10.25 12.95 -0.01
N ILE A 200 9.64 11.93 0.59
CA ILE A 200 9.74 10.54 0.11
C ILE A 200 8.34 10.05 -0.24
N CYS A 201 8.13 9.63 -1.47
CA CYS A 201 6.95 8.85 -1.87
C CYS A 201 7.30 7.37 -1.88
N ILE A 202 6.50 6.53 -1.24
CA ILE A 202 6.68 5.09 -1.23
C ILE A 202 5.48 4.44 -1.90
N GLU A 203 5.78 3.58 -2.86
CA GLU A 203 4.85 2.64 -3.46
C GLU A 203 4.99 1.30 -2.71
N ALA A 204 3.97 0.93 -1.95
CA ALA A 204 3.95 -0.29 -1.18
C ALA A 204 3.50 -1.47 -2.06
N LYS A 205 4.17 -2.62 -1.92
CA LYS A 205 3.77 -3.88 -2.54
C LYS A 205 3.86 -5.00 -1.51
N PHE A 206 2.71 -5.57 -1.18
CA PHE A 206 2.61 -6.67 -0.23
C PHE A 206 2.60 -8.01 -0.96
N GLY A 207 1.50 -8.37 -1.61
CA GLY A 207 1.39 -9.57 -2.48
C GLY A 207 1.32 -9.26 -3.98
N SER A 208 1.06 -8.00 -4.32
CA SER A 208 0.79 -7.55 -5.68
C SER A 208 2.07 -7.30 -6.48
N LYS A 209 1.94 -7.10 -7.80
CA LYS A 209 3.04 -6.71 -8.69
C LYS A 209 2.92 -5.23 -9.02
N ASN A 210 4.05 -4.61 -9.35
CA ASN A 210 4.03 -3.28 -9.96
C ASN A 210 3.36 -3.35 -11.34
N PRO A 211 2.31 -2.54 -11.61
CA PRO A 211 1.68 -2.49 -12.92
C PRO A 211 2.68 -2.04 -13.99
N ILE A 212 2.63 -2.70 -15.15
CA ILE A 212 3.43 -2.38 -16.32
C ILE A 212 2.51 -1.69 -17.31
N ALA A 213 2.96 -0.57 -17.87
CA ALA A 213 2.25 0.16 -18.92
C ALA A 213 1.98 -0.74 -20.12
N LYS A 214 0.77 -0.65 -20.66
CA LYS A 214 0.29 -1.46 -21.79
C LYS A 214 -0.58 -0.60 -22.68
N ASP A 215 -0.46 -0.81 -23.99
CA ASP A 215 -1.34 -0.20 -24.97
C ASP A 215 -2.70 -0.86 -24.88
N LYS A 216 -3.61 -0.20 -24.16
CA LYS A 216 -4.99 -0.64 -23.94
C LYS A 216 -5.92 0.56 -24.00
N PRO A 217 -7.18 0.37 -24.45
CA PRO A 217 -8.20 1.41 -24.36
C PRO A 217 -8.33 1.91 -22.92
N VAL A 218 -8.37 3.22 -22.78
CA VAL A 218 -8.58 3.93 -21.51
C VAL A 218 -9.99 4.50 -21.56
N LYS A 219 -10.79 4.28 -20.51
CA LYS A 219 -12.12 4.87 -20.42
C LYS A 219 -12.01 6.35 -20.06
N GLU A 220 -13.02 7.13 -20.43
CA GLU A 220 -13.10 8.53 -20.00
C GLU A 220 -13.00 8.63 -18.47
N GLY A 221 -12.17 9.55 -17.99
CA GLY A 221 -11.95 9.77 -16.56
C GLY A 221 -10.97 8.79 -15.89
N GLU A 222 -10.38 7.84 -16.63
CA GLU A 222 -9.29 6.98 -16.15
C GLU A 222 -7.90 7.50 -16.54
N LYS A 223 -6.89 7.14 -15.74
CA LYS A 223 -5.49 7.48 -16.03
C LYS A 223 -4.98 6.78 -17.29
N PRO A 224 -4.05 7.40 -18.05
CA PRO A 224 -3.42 6.77 -19.19
C PRO A 224 -2.62 5.52 -18.76
N LYS A 225 -2.64 4.49 -19.62
CA LYS A 225 -2.02 3.18 -19.36
C LYS A 225 -0.84 2.87 -20.29
N SER A 226 -0.71 3.55 -21.43
CA SER A 226 0.43 3.39 -22.34
C SER A 226 1.58 4.30 -21.93
N MET A 227 2.81 3.89 -22.27
CA MET A 227 4.01 4.69 -21.97
C MET A 227 3.96 6.06 -22.66
N ALA A 228 3.58 6.11 -23.95
CA ALA A 228 3.51 7.36 -24.69
C ALA A 228 2.51 8.35 -24.07
N ALA A 229 1.31 7.89 -23.73
CA ALA A 229 0.30 8.74 -23.10
C ALA A 229 0.68 9.16 -21.66
N LEU A 230 1.42 8.31 -20.93
CA LEU A 230 1.98 8.67 -19.63
C LEU A 230 3.02 9.79 -19.77
N ILE A 231 3.95 9.69 -20.73
CA ILE A 231 4.96 10.73 -20.96
C ILE A 231 4.29 12.03 -21.41
N GLU A 232 3.38 11.97 -22.37
CA GLU A 232 2.67 13.14 -22.88
C GLU A 232 1.98 13.90 -21.74
N ARG A 233 1.22 13.19 -20.89
CA ARG A 233 0.49 13.84 -19.79
C ARG A 233 1.43 14.35 -18.69
N TYR A 234 2.32 13.50 -18.20
CA TYR A 234 3.05 13.76 -16.94
C TYR A 234 4.42 14.43 -17.14
N CYS A 235 4.95 14.43 -18.36
CA CYS A 235 6.15 15.20 -18.73
C CYS A 235 5.79 16.40 -19.59
N ASN A 236 5.22 16.20 -20.78
CA ASN A 236 5.00 17.30 -21.73
C ASN A 236 3.91 18.27 -21.24
N GLY A 237 2.85 17.74 -20.62
CA GLY A 237 1.79 18.54 -19.99
C GLY A 237 2.17 19.15 -18.63
N ASN A 238 3.35 18.83 -18.09
CA ASN A 238 3.74 19.24 -16.75
C ASN A 238 4.49 20.57 -16.76
N LYS A 239 3.83 21.62 -16.24
CA LYS A 239 4.36 22.98 -16.14
C LYS A 239 5.01 23.28 -14.78
N LEU A 240 5.01 22.33 -13.84
CA LEU A 240 5.61 22.52 -12.51
C LEU A 240 7.11 22.28 -12.53
N ILE A 241 7.56 21.34 -13.36
CA ILE A 241 8.95 20.92 -13.46
C ILE A 241 9.39 20.93 -14.91
N ASP A 242 10.68 21.16 -15.13
CA ASP A 242 11.32 20.81 -16.40
C ASP A 242 11.54 19.28 -16.40
N ALA A 243 10.62 18.55 -17.02
CA ALA A 243 10.68 17.09 -17.09
C ALA A 243 11.93 16.60 -17.86
N ASP A 244 12.36 17.33 -18.88
CA ASP A 244 13.57 17.00 -19.65
C ASP A 244 14.82 17.16 -18.80
N SER A 245 14.82 18.01 -17.77
CA SER A 245 15.94 18.05 -16.81
C SER A 245 16.06 16.78 -15.96
N ILE A 246 14.98 16.01 -15.77
CA ILE A 246 14.92 14.88 -14.84
C ILE A 246 14.97 13.53 -15.56
N PHE A 247 14.20 13.39 -16.64
CA PHE A 247 13.98 12.13 -17.32
C PHE A 247 14.81 12.02 -18.61
N ASP A 248 15.15 10.79 -18.97
CA ASP A 248 15.78 10.44 -20.25
C ASP A 248 15.22 9.10 -20.73
N PHE A 249 14.25 9.16 -21.62
CA PHE A 249 13.58 7.97 -22.13
C PHE A 249 14.34 7.25 -23.25
N SER A 250 15.38 7.89 -23.83
CA SER A 250 16.19 7.30 -24.90
C SER A 250 16.97 6.05 -24.43
N ASN A 251 17.31 6.04 -23.14
CA ASN A 251 18.09 4.99 -22.49
C ASN A 251 17.24 3.94 -21.77
N LYS A 252 15.92 3.91 -22.00
CA LYS A 252 14.99 3.02 -21.30
C LYS A 252 15.37 1.54 -21.47
N LYS A 253 15.46 0.81 -20.36
CA LYS A 253 15.72 -0.63 -20.29
C LYS A 253 14.54 -1.36 -19.65
N GLY A 254 14.14 -2.50 -20.20
CA GLY A 254 13.09 -3.35 -19.60
C GLY A 254 11.68 -2.75 -19.63
N PHE A 255 10.85 -3.06 -18.64
CA PHE A 255 9.44 -2.63 -18.58
C PHE A 255 9.27 -1.19 -18.11
N PHE A 256 8.18 -0.54 -18.54
CA PHE A 256 7.77 0.76 -18.02
C PHE A 256 6.72 0.58 -16.92
N TYR A 257 7.06 0.94 -15.68
CA TYR A 257 6.17 0.75 -14.53
C TYR A 257 5.35 2.00 -14.28
N GLU A 258 4.09 1.99 -14.68
CA GLU A 258 3.25 3.19 -14.75
C GLU A 258 3.09 3.91 -13.40
N GLN A 259 2.88 3.16 -12.31
CA GLN A 259 2.64 3.74 -10.99
C GLN A 259 3.91 4.32 -10.38
N LEU A 260 5.05 3.62 -10.53
CA LEU A 260 6.35 4.12 -10.09
C LEU A 260 6.76 5.37 -10.87
N PHE A 261 6.48 5.41 -12.18
CA PHE A 261 6.72 6.59 -13.00
C PHE A 261 5.88 7.80 -12.54
N ARG A 262 4.58 7.61 -12.32
CA ARG A 262 3.72 8.67 -11.78
C ARG A 262 4.22 9.15 -10.43
N ASN A 263 4.66 8.26 -9.54
CA ASN A 263 5.23 8.65 -8.24
C ASN A 263 6.52 9.46 -8.39
N LEU A 264 7.36 9.23 -9.40
CA LEU A 264 8.55 10.05 -9.67
C LEU A 264 8.18 11.48 -10.09
N VAL A 265 7.24 11.60 -11.04
CA VAL A 265 6.75 12.89 -11.49
C VAL A 265 6.11 13.64 -10.32
N PHE A 266 5.22 12.98 -9.58
CA PHE A 266 4.52 13.59 -8.45
C PHE A 266 5.49 13.98 -7.34
N ALA A 267 6.46 13.14 -6.99
CA ALA A 267 7.47 13.49 -5.99
C ALA A 267 8.28 14.72 -6.41
N ALA A 268 8.74 14.79 -7.67
CA ALA A 268 9.48 15.93 -8.20
C ALA A 268 8.63 17.21 -8.22
N SER A 269 7.39 17.15 -8.71
CA SER A 269 6.49 18.30 -8.78
C SER A 269 6.08 18.81 -7.38
N MET A 270 5.72 17.91 -6.47
CA MET A 270 5.41 18.29 -5.08
C MET A 270 6.62 18.90 -4.38
N ALA A 271 7.82 18.35 -4.61
CA ALA A 271 9.04 18.86 -4.03
C ALA A 271 9.35 20.27 -4.56
N LYS A 272 9.13 20.53 -5.86
CA LYS A 272 9.26 21.86 -6.44
C LYS A 272 8.30 22.87 -5.81
N LEU A 273 7.01 22.53 -5.65
CA LEU A 273 6.01 23.37 -5.00
C LEU A 273 6.32 23.63 -3.51
N ALA A 274 6.88 22.63 -2.82
CA ALA A 274 7.22 22.73 -1.41
C ALA A 274 8.63 23.32 -1.15
N HIS A 275 9.35 23.74 -2.19
CA HIS A 275 10.75 24.19 -2.11
C HIS A 275 11.69 23.16 -1.43
N ILE A 276 11.49 21.87 -1.72
CA ILE A 276 12.28 20.75 -1.22
C ILE A 276 13.21 20.25 -2.33
N GLU A 277 14.52 20.36 -2.13
CA GLU A 277 15.49 19.85 -3.12
C GLU A 277 15.65 18.33 -3.08
N ARG A 278 15.48 17.73 -1.89
CA ARG A 278 15.68 16.28 -1.70
C ARG A 278 14.36 15.53 -1.74
N TRP A 279 14.06 14.96 -2.89
CA TRP A 279 12.93 14.06 -3.04
C TRP A 279 13.39 12.63 -3.36
N PHE A 280 12.56 11.64 -3.06
CA PHE A 280 12.82 10.24 -3.36
C PHE A 280 11.54 9.49 -3.69
N VAL A 281 11.69 8.42 -4.48
CA VAL A 281 10.67 7.41 -4.68
C VAL A 281 11.22 6.05 -4.28
N VAL A 282 10.46 5.34 -3.47
CA VAL A 282 10.81 4.01 -2.98
C VAL A 282 9.79 3.01 -3.45
N ASN A 283 10.24 1.90 -4.01
CA ASN A 283 9.42 0.72 -4.22
C ASN A 283 9.61 -0.22 -3.04
N LEU A 284 8.61 -0.30 -2.16
CA LEU A 284 8.62 -1.12 -0.96
C LEU A 284 8.02 -2.50 -1.27
N ARG A 285 8.77 -3.59 -1.10
CA ARG A 285 8.31 -4.94 -1.46
C ARG A 285 8.54 -5.97 -0.35
N SER A 286 7.84 -7.10 -0.40
CA SER A 286 8.18 -8.27 0.44
C SER A 286 9.31 -9.08 -0.19
N GLN A 287 10.44 -9.22 0.54
CA GLN A 287 11.55 -10.07 0.12
C GLN A 287 11.08 -11.53 0.03
N HIS A 288 10.21 -11.95 0.95
CA HIS A 288 9.59 -13.28 0.91
C HIS A 288 8.87 -13.54 -0.41
N VAL A 289 8.00 -12.62 -0.84
CA VAL A 289 7.24 -12.76 -2.10
C VAL A 289 8.16 -12.74 -3.31
N MET A 290 9.22 -11.93 -3.27
CA MET A 290 10.25 -11.94 -4.31
C MET A 290 11.01 -13.28 -4.37
N ASN A 291 11.30 -13.88 -3.21
CA ASN A 291 11.99 -15.17 -3.12
C ASN A 291 11.12 -16.34 -3.59
N ILE A 292 9.83 -16.38 -3.23
CA ILE A 292 8.89 -17.40 -3.74
C ILE A 292 8.78 -17.32 -5.27
N ARG A 293 8.92 -16.12 -5.83
CA ARG A 293 8.89 -15.89 -7.27
C ARG A 293 10.28 -15.98 -7.94
N ARG A 294 11.35 -16.35 -7.22
CA ARG A 294 12.68 -16.58 -7.83
C ARG A 294 12.56 -17.67 -8.90
N GLY A 295 13.03 -17.34 -10.10
CA GLY A 295 12.69 -18.00 -11.37
C GLY A 295 11.94 -17.07 -12.34
N LYS A 296 11.38 -15.95 -11.85
CA LYS A 296 10.81 -14.85 -12.64
C LYS A 296 11.51 -13.55 -12.24
N SER A 297 12.18 -12.90 -13.19
CA SER A 297 13.13 -11.79 -13.03
C SER A 297 12.50 -10.48 -12.50
N GLU A 298 12.21 -10.35 -11.20
CA GLU A 298 11.30 -9.27 -10.76
C GLU A 298 11.89 -8.12 -9.93
N SER A 299 13.07 -8.17 -9.31
CA SER A 299 13.56 -7.05 -8.45
C SER A 299 14.66 -6.19 -9.07
N LEU A 300 15.81 -6.78 -9.42
CA LEU A 300 16.87 -6.10 -10.18
C LEU A 300 16.34 -5.46 -11.47
N PRO A 301 15.38 -6.07 -12.20
CA PRO A 301 14.79 -5.45 -13.37
C PRO A 301 13.98 -4.20 -13.08
N VAL A 302 13.33 -4.05 -11.92
CA VAL A 302 12.55 -2.85 -11.61
C VAL A 302 13.47 -1.66 -11.34
N VAL A 303 14.46 -1.82 -10.45
CA VAL A 303 15.41 -0.73 -10.14
C VAL A 303 16.17 -0.31 -11.38
N ARG A 304 16.65 -1.27 -12.17
CA ARG A 304 17.35 -0.98 -13.44
C ARG A 304 16.43 -0.28 -14.44
N ALA A 305 15.19 -0.74 -14.60
CA ALA A 305 14.24 -0.13 -15.52
C ALA A 305 13.89 1.30 -15.12
N VAL A 306 13.54 1.54 -13.86
CA VAL A 306 13.19 2.88 -13.38
C VAL A 306 14.38 3.82 -13.41
N ARG A 307 15.58 3.39 -12.97
CA ARG A 307 16.79 4.23 -13.07
C ARG A 307 17.26 4.47 -14.50
N SER A 308 16.85 3.65 -15.46
CA SER A 308 17.22 3.84 -16.86
C SER A 308 16.49 5.01 -17.53
N ILE A 309 15.34 5.42 -16.98
CA ILE A 309 14.58 6.59 -17.47
C ILE A 309 14.92 7.88 -16.72
N LEU A 310 15.89 7.86 -15.80
CA LEU A 310 16.33 9.01 -15.01
C LEU A 310 17.72 9.47 -15.47
N LYS A 311 17.91 10.79 -15.60
CA LYS A 311 19.23 11.37 -15.84
C LYS A 311 20.22 11.04 -14.70
N PRO A 312 21.54 11.00 -14.96
CA PRO A 312 22.54 10.49 -14.02
C PRO A 312 22.44 11.04 -12.60
N GLN A 313 22.24 12.35 -12.45
CA GLN A 313 22.12 13.05 -11.17
C GLN A 313 20.86 12.66 -10.37
N TYR A 314 19.81 12.17 -11.04
CA TYR A 314 18.55 11.75 -10.40
C TYR A 314 18.45 10.23 -10.18
N LYS A 315 19.40 9.41 -10.65
CA LYS A 315 19.33 7.94 -10.49
C LYS A 315 19.25 7.49 -9.03
N LYS A 316 19.85 8.24 -8.10
CA LYS A 316 19.79 7.95 -6.66
C LYS A 316 18.44 8.32 -6.01
N ARG A 317 17.58 9.07 -6.70
CA ARG A 317 16.23 9.44 -6.25
C ARG A 317 15.28 8.25 -6.21
N PHE A 318 15.57 7.19 -6.97
CA PHE A 318 14.81 5.94 -6.93
C PHE A 318 15.57 4.86 -6.18
N SER A 319 14.89 4.18 -5.25
CA SER A 319 15.42 3.02 -4.55
C SER A 319 14.37 1.93 -4.32
N HIS A 320 14.85 0.77 -3.88
CA HIS A 320 14.03 -0.35 -3.47
C HIS A 320 14.35 -0.64 -2.01
N VAL A 321 13.30 -0.85 -1.21
CA VAL A 321 13.37 -1.23 0.19
C VAL A 321 12.42 -2.41 0.40
N THR A 322 12.69 -3.25 1.38
CA THR A 322 11.84 -4.37 1.74
C THR A 322 11.17 -4.18 3.09
N TRP A 323 10.02 -4.82 3.30
CA TRP A 323 9.37 -4.86 4.62
C TRP A 323 10.31 -5.47 5.67
N GLU A 324 11.11 -6.46 5.28
CA GLU A 324 12.13 -7.07 6.13
C GLU A 324 13.28 -6.11 6.50
N GLU A 325 13.71 -5.26 5.56
CA GLU A 325 14.68 -4.18 5.86
C GLU A 325 14.08 -3.14 6.81
N ILE A 326 12.83 -2.70 6.60
CA ILE A 326 12.13 -1.80 7.53
C ILE A 326 12.09 -2.41 8.93
N TYR A 327 11.72 -3.69 9.04
CA TYR A 327 11.73 -4.39 10.32
C TYR A 327 13.13 -4.37 10.95
N GLY A 328 14.18 -4.71 10.19
CA GLY A 328 15.55 -4.77 10.70
C GLY A 328 16.07 -3.41 11.19
N ILE A 329 15.75 -2.34 10.48
CA ILE A 329 16.22 -0.98 10.76
C ILE A 329 15.42 -0.33 11.88
N CYS A 330 14.09 -0.46 11.84
CA CYS A 330 13.20 0.38 12.65
C CYS A 330 12.55 -0.36 13.82
N VAL A 331 12.36 -1.67 13.71
CA VAL A 331 11.46 -2.43 14.61
C VAL A 331 12.25 -3.41 15.49
N LYS A 332 13.14 -4.21 14.90
CA LYS A 332 13.78 -5.38 15.55
C LYS A 332 14.43 -5.07 16.90
N ARG A 333 15.03 -3.90 17.05
CA ARG A 333 15.79 -3.48 18.23
C ARG A 333 15.07 -2.46 19.10
N ASN A 334 13.88 -2.02 18.68
CA ASN A 334 13.10 -1.05 19.41
C ASN A 334 12.10 -1.79 20.30
N GLN A 335 12.36 -1.83 21.61
CA GLN A 335 11.50 -2.53 22.58
C GLN A 335 10.09 -1.94 22.65
N ASP A 336 9.96 -0.63 22.41
CA ASP A 336 8.66 0.04 22.38
C ASP A 336 7.77 -0.38 21.20
N LEU A 337 8.35 -1.09 20.22
CA LEU A 337 7.67 -1.64 19.05
C LEU A 337 7.54 -3.16 19.13
N TYR A 338 7.48 -3.73 20.35
CA TYR A 338 7.31 -5.17 20.56
C TYR A 338 6.09 -5.73 19.83
N ASP A 339 4.93 -5.08 19.95
CA ASP A 339 3.70 -5.54 19.32
C ASP A 339 3.78 -5.46 17.79
N LEU A 340 4.40 -4.40 17.25
CA LEU A 340 4.67 -4.31 15.81
C LEU A 340 5.61 -5.42 15.34
N SER A 341 6.67 -5.71 16.11
CA SER A 341 7.57 -6.83 15.86
C SER A 341 6.81 -8.16 15.81
N TRP A 342 5.94 -8.40 16.80
CA TRP A 342 5.08 -9.58 16.84
C TRP A 342 4.14 -9.63 15.64
N TYR A 343 3.47 -8.53 15.31
CA TYR A 343 2.59 -8.40 14.16
C TYR A 343 3.32 -8.77 12.87
N MET A 344 4.48 -8.16 12.59
CA MET A 344 5.23 -8.46 11.37
C MET A 344 5.70 -9.92 11.33
N LYS A 345 6.15 -10.50 12.45
CA LYS A 345 6.57 -11.93 12.49
C LYS A 345 5.41 -12.89 12.20
N ASN A 346 4.21 -12.54 12.61
CA ASN A 346 3.05 -13.42 12.56
C ASN A 346 2.04 -13.08 11.44
N LYS A 347 2.21 -11.94 10.76
CA LYS A 347 1.36 -11.52 9.64
C LYS A 347 1.41 -12.55 8.52
N THR A 348 0.24 -12.79 7.94
CA THR A 348 0.07 -13.74 6.85
C THR A 348 -0.31 -13.09 5.53
N LEU A 349 0.04 -13.80 4.46
CA LEU A 349 -0.36 -13.59 3.09
C LEU A 349 -0.74 -14.96 2.52
N ASN A 350 -1.99 -15.13 2.10
CA ASN A 350 -2.54 -16.39 1.60
C ASN A 350 -2.43 -17.52 2.64
N CYS A 351 -2.72 -17.22 3.91
CA CYS A 351 -2.63 -18.13 5.06
C CYS A 351 -1.24 -18.73 5.28
N ARG A 352 -0.20 -18.03 4.81
CA ARG A 352 1.21 -18.36 5.00
C ARG A 352 1.93 -17.16 5.56
N ARG A 353 3.09 -17.37 6.16
CA ARG A 353 3.93 -16.27 6.65
C ARG A 353 4.20 -15.24 5.54
N ALA A 354 4.00 -13.96 5.84
CA ALA A 354 4.10 -12.91 4.85
C ALA A 354 5.52 -12.37 4.62
N PHE A 355 6.36 -12.39 5.65
CA PHE A 355 7.70 -11.79 5.65
C PHE A 355 8.77 -12.78 6.11
N SER A 356 9.99 -12.63 5.61
CA SER A 356 11.14 -13.48 5.96
C SER A 356 11.92 -12.96 7.19
N ILE A 357 11.20 -12.64 8.28
CA ILE A 357 11.73 -12.03 9.52
C ILE A 357 12.07 -13.04 10.63
N SER A 358 13.34 -13.24 10.99
CA SER A 358 13.72 -14.06 12.15
C SER A 358 13.52 -13.35 13.50
#